data_AF-A0A3C1B3A9-F1
#
_entry.id   AF-A0A3C1B3A9-F1
#
_cell.length_a   1.000
_cell.length_b   1.000
_cell.length_c   1.000
_cell.angle_alpha   90.00
_cell.angle_beta   90.00
_cell.angle_gamma   90.00
#
_symmetry.space_group_name_H-M   'P 1'
#
loop_
_entity.id
_entity.type
_entity.pdbx_description
1 polymer ?
#
loop_
_entity_poly.entity_id
_entity_poly.type
_entity_poly.pdbx_seq_one_letter_code
_entity_poly.pdbx_strand_id
1 'polypeptide(L)'
;MSVDGETFGKDQISFEVEGETFTFAEMATVQAYYWNYGHLATIIVKKPGGLDESRPHEFDYFHAIRTYYLPFYMSDRTKLTMGKVIE
;
A
#
# COMPACT_ATOMS: atom_id res chain seq x y z
N MET A 1 -6.57 -4.38 -5.17
CA MET A 1 -5.33 -5.14 -4.85
C MET A 1 -5.74 -6.57 -4.61
N SER A 2 -4.84 -7.54 -4.82
CA SER A 2 -5.03 -8.90 -4.33
C SER A 2 -3.85 -9.38 -3.49
N VAL A 3 -4.17 -10.26 -2.54
CA VAL A 3 -3.20 -10.99 -1.71
C VAL A 3 -3.54 -12.46 -1.80
N ASP A 4 -2.59 -13.31 -2.21
CA ASP A 4 -2.80 -14.74 -2.46
C ASP A 4 -4.02 -15.05 -3.35
N GLY A 5 -4.30 -14.18 -4.32
CA GLY A 5 -5.46 -14.29 -5.22
C GLY A 5 -6.79 -13.77 -4.67
N GLU A 6 -6.89 -13.45 -3.37
CA GLU A 6 -8.07 -12.79 -2.81
C GLU A 6 -8.04 -11.29 -3.11
N THR A 7 -9.14 -10.75 -3.65
CA THR A 7 -9.23 -9.34 -4.05
C THR A 7 -9.81 -8.48 -2.94
N PHE A 8 -9.13 -7.36 -2.65
CA PHE A 8 -9.55 -6.35 -1.69
C PHE A 8 -9.90 -5.04 -2.39
N GLY A 9 -11.10 -4.55 -2.08
CA GLY A 9 -11.65 -3.27 -2.54
C GLY A 9 -11.01 -2.06 -1.86
N LYS A 10 -11.31 -0.86 -2.38
CA LYS A 10 -10.76 0.41 -1.86
C LYS A 10 -11.19 0.70 -0.41
N ASP A 11 -12.35 0.21 0.00
CA ASP A 11 -12.93 0.29 1.34
C ASP A 11 -12.29 -0.67 2.35
N GLN A 12 -11.55 -1.67 1.85
CA GLN A 12 -10.84 -2.68 2.62
C GLN A 12 -9.34 -2.41 2.75
N ILE A 13 -8.85 -1.30 2.17
CA ILE A 13 -7.43 -0.95 2.16
C ILE A 13 -7.23 0.39 2.86
N SER A 14 -6.17 0.48 3.64
CA SER A 14 -5.66 1.72 4.20
C SER A 14 -4.16 1.82 3.97
N PHE A 15 -3.63 3.02 4.02
CA PHE A 15 -2.24 3.33 3.76
C PHE A 15 -1.70 4.10 4.95
N GLU A 16 -0.62 3.60 5.54
CA GLU A 16 0.07 4.25 6.64
C GLU A 16 1.43 4.75 6.18
N VAL A 17 1.73 6.00 6.50
CA VAL A 17 3.03 6.63 6.25
C VAL A 17 3.34 7.56 7.41
N GLU A 18 4.57 7.50 7.91
CA GLU A 18 5.04 8.33 9.03
C GLU A 18 4.13 8.29 10.28
N GLY A 19 3.48 7.14 10.53
CA GLY A 19 2.62 6.92 11.69
C GLY A 19 1.18 7.42 11.55
N GLU A 20 0.80 8.00 10.42
CA GLU A 20 -0.60 8.36 10.12
C GLU A 20 -1.21 7.41 9.09
N THR A 21 -2.46 7.01 9.35
CA THR A 21 -3.20 6.07 8.51
C THR A 21 -4.31 6.80 7.75
N PHE A 22 -4.40 6.55 6.45
CA PHE A 22 -5.41 7.09 5.56
C PHE A 22 -6.20 5.96 4.89
N THR A 23 -7.51 6.12 4.83
CA THR A 23 -8.34 5.32 3.93
C THR A 23 -8.01 5.66 2.48
N PHE A 24 -8.36 4.76 1.55
CA PHE A 24 -8.16 5.02 0.12
C PHE A 24 -8.86 6.30 -0.36
N ALA A 25 -10.00 6.66 0.23
CA ALA A 25 -10.73 7.88 -0.10
C ALA A 25 -9.98 9.14 0.36
N GLU A 26 -9.41 9.13 1.56
CA GLU A 26 -8.65 10.26 2.12
C GLU A 26 -7.37 10.53 1.32
N MET A 27 -6.64 9.48 0.91
CA MET A 27 -5.42 9.62 0.10
C MET A 27 -5.61 10.47 -1.17
N ALA A 28 -6.80 10.48 -1.76
CA ALA A 28 -7.07 11.29 -2.97
C ALA A 28 -7.03 12.81 -2.70
N THR A 29 -7.14 13.22 -1.42
CA THR A 29 -7.22 14.62 -1.00
C THR A 29 -6.03 15.07 -0.16
N VAL A 30 -5.31 14.14 0.47
CA VAL A 30 -4.15 14.43 1.31
C VAL A 30 -2.97 14.90 0.44
N GLN A 31 -2.47 16.11 0.71
CA GLN A 31 -1.32 16.72 0.04
C GLN A 31 -0.23 17.18 1.03
N ALA A 32 -0.45 16.96 2.33
CA ALA A 32 0.40 17.50 3.40
C ALA A 32 1.70 16.71 3.63
N TYR A 33 1.88 15.56 2.96
CA TYR A 33 3.06 14.73 3.13
C TYR A 33 4.13 15.04 2.10
N TYR A 34 5.31 15.37 2.61
CA TYR A 34 6.54 15.24 1.86
C TYR A 34 7.10 13.84 2.12
N TRP A 35 6.70 12.86 1.30
CA TRP A 35 7.16 11.49 1.46
C TRP A 35 8.64 11.38 1.07
N ASN A 36 9.50 11.34 2.09
CA ASN A 36 10.95 11.26 1.89
C ASN A 36 11.36 9.90 1.32
N TYR A 37 12.34 9.91 0.40
CA TYR A 37 12.90 8.68 -0.13
C TYR A 37 13.47 7.81 0.99
N GLY A 38 13.16 6.51 0.96
CA GLY A 38 13.60 5.54 1.98
C GLY A 38 12.66 5.41 3.18
N HIS A 39 11.64 6.29 3.31
CA HIS A 39 10.61 6.10 4.32
C HIS A 39 9.62 5.05 3.82
N LEU A 40 9.50 3.94 4.56
CA LEU A 40 8.57 2.89 4.21
C LEU A 40 7.13 3.37 4.44
N ALA A 41 6.24 2.84 3.62
CA ALA A 41 4.81 2.93 3.85
C ALA A 41 4.23 1.53 4.02
N THR A 42 3.16 1.45 4.80
CA THR A 42 2.47 0.20 5.09
C THR A 42 1.12 0.20 4.38
N ILE A 43 0.87 -0.82 3.57
CA ILE A 43 -0.46 -1.10 3.04
C ILE A 43 -1.17 -2.04 4.02
N ILE A 44 -2.30 -1.59 4.57
CA ILE A 44 -3.10 -2.32 5.55
C ILE A 44 -4.34 -2.88 4.87
N VAL A 45 -4.60 -4.18 5.07
CA VAL A 45 -5.73 -4.90 4.46
C VAL A 45 -6.67 -5.41 5.53
N LYS A 46 -7.96 -5.11 5.39
CA LYS A 46 -9.02 -5.63 6.27
C LYS A 46 -9.36 -7.08 5.91
N LYS A 47 -8.45 -8.00 6.24
CA LYS A 47 -8.65 -9.45 6.09
C LYS A 47 -9.01 -10.07 7.45
N PRO A 48 -10.22 -10.64 7.61
CA PRO A 48 -10.57 -11.37 8.83
C PRO A 48 -9.57 -12.51 9.10
N GLY A 49 -9.08 -12.61 10.33
CA GLY A 49 -8.08 -13.61 10.71
C GLY A 49 -6.64 -13.29 10.29
N GLY A 50 -6.40 -12.17 9.61
CA GLY A 50 -5.06 -11.74 9.22
C GLY A 50 -4.44 -12.57 8.08
N LEU A 51 -3.13 -12.38 7.89
CA LEU A 51 -2.32 -13.16 6.96
C LEU A 51 -1.55 -14.25 7.73
N ASP A 52 -1.24 -15.35 7.07
CA ASP A 52 -0.48 -16.47 7.65
C ASP A 52 1.01 -16.16 7.67
N GLU A 53 1.48 -15.57 8.77
CA GLU A 53 2.88 -15.14 8.93
C GLU A 53 3.93 -16.27 8.82
N SER A 54 3.52 -17.55 8.82
CA SER A 54 4.44 -18.68 8.66
C SER A 54 4.93 -18.86 7.23
N ARG A 55 4.30 -18.21 6.24
CA ARG A 55 4.65 -18.34 4.82
C ARG A 55 4.73 -16.99 4.10
N PRO A 56 5.46 -16.91 2.98
CA PRO A 56 5.39 -15.76 2.09
C PRO A 56 4.01 -15.64 1.42
N HIS A 57 3.60 -14.41 1.16
CA HIS A 57 2.36 -14.04 0.48
C HIS A 57 2.64 -13.31 -0.82
N GLU A 58 1.82 -13.57 -1.82
CA GLU A 58 1.88 -12.89 -3.10
C GLU A 58 0.96 -11.67 -3.10
N PHE A 59 1.49 -10.50 -3.42
CA PHE A 59 0.77 -9.24 -3.53
C PHE A 59 0.74 -8.80 -4.99
N ASP A 60 -0.44 -8.50 -5.52
CA ASP A 60 -0.64 -7.83 -6.81
C ASP A 60 -1.40 -6.52 -6.59
N TYR A 61 -0.74 -5.42 -6.89
CA TYR A 61 -1.31 -4.10 -6.71
C TYR A 61 -0.88 -3.14 -7.81
N PHE A 62 -1.69 -2.11 -7.96
CA PHE A 62 -1.37 -0.94 -8.76
C PHE A 62 -1.14 0.23 -7.80
N HIS A 63 -0.06 0.96 -8.02
CA HIS A 63 0.23 2.19 -7.28
C HIS A 63 0.41 3.34 -8.27
N ALA A 64 -0.03 4.52 -7.86
CA ALA A 64 0.18 5.75 -8.59
C ALA A 64 0.61 6.83 -7.61
N ILE A 65 1.75 7.45 -7.88
CA ILE A 65 2.30 8.53 -7.05
C ILE A 65 2.08 9.85 -7.79
N ARG A 66 1.41 10.78 -7.10
CA ARG A 66 1.17 12.13 -7.59
C ARG A 66 2.17 13.08 -6.92
N THR A 67 3.22 13.41 -7.66
CA THR A 67 4.26 14.32 -7.21
C THR A 67 4.03 15.71 -7.80
N TYR A 68 3.80 16.73 -6.97
CA TYR A 68 3.36 18.06 -7.42
C TYR A 68 4.30 18.72 -8.44
N TYR A 69 5.61 18.45 -8.37
CA TYR A 69 6.61 19.04 -9.27
C TYR A 69 6.85 18.25 -10.57
N LEU A 70 6.22 17.09 -10.76
CA LEU A 70 6.31 16.31 -11.99
C LEU A 70 5.07 16.55 -12.87
N PRO A 71 5.22 16.81 -14.17
CA PRO A 71 4.09 17.06 -15.08
C PRO A 71 3.39 15.76 -15.54
N PHE A 72 3.75 14.61 -14.94
CA PHE A 72 3.17 13.31 -15.23
C PHE A 72 3.03 12.50 -13.94
N TYR A 73 2.11 11.54 -13.95
CA TYR A 73 1.96 10.57 -12.86
C TYR A 73 2.88 9.38 -13.11
N MET A 74 3.60 8.96 -12.08
CA MET A 74 4.28 7.68 -12.09
C MET A 74 3.33 6.64 -11.56
N SER A 75 3.10 5.58 -12.32
CA SER A 75 2.27 4.47 -11.90
C SER A 75 2.81 3.17 -12.43
N ASP A 76 2.67 2.12 -11.66
CA ASP A 76 3.04 0.77 -12.06
C ASP A 76 2.07 -0.26 -11.46
N ARG A 77 1.95 -1.40 -12.14
CA ARG A 77 1.35 -2.60 -11.55
C ARG A 77 2.48 -3.54 -11.20
N THR A 78 2.57 -3.86 -9.92
CA THR A 78 3.63 -4.69 -9.40
C THR A 78 3.03 -5.96 -8.80
N LYS A 79 3.70 -7.07 -9.06
CA LYS A 79 3.45 -8.35 -8.40
C LYS A 79 4.71 -8.76 -7.64
N LEU A 80 4.59 -8.99 -6.35
CA LEU A 80 5.74 -9.29 -5.50
C LEU A 80 5.38 -10.28 -4.39
N THR A 81 6.37 -11.03 -3.93
CA THR A 81 6.21 -11.97 -2.82
C THR A 81 6.85 -11.38 -1.57
N MET A 82 6.08 -11.24 -0.48
CA MET A 82 6.59 -10.76 0.81
C MET A 82 6.46 -11.85 1.86
N GLY A 83 7.52 -12.06 2.64
CA GLY A 83 7.47 -12.84 3.87
C GLY A 83 7.54 -11.94 5.11
N LYS A 84 7.60 -12.56 6.28
CA LYS A 84 7.85 -11.86 7.54
C LYS A 84 9.17 -11.08 7.47
N VAL A 85 9.13 -9.79 7.78
CA VAL A 85 10.35 -8.99 8.02
C VAL A 85 10.91 -9.43 9.37
N ILE A 86 12.12 -9.98 9.37
CA ILE A 86 12.85 -10.37 10.57
C ILE A 86 13.74 -9.17 10.93
N GLU A 87 13.45 -8.51 12.05
CA GLU A 87 14.31 -7.47 12.64
C GLU A 87 15.55 -8.07 13.32
#